data_AF-A0A7Y1VVE1-F1
#
_entry.id   AF-A0A7Y1VVE1-F1
#
_cell.length_a   1.000
_cell.length_b   1.000
_cell.length_c   1.000
_cell.angle_alpha   90.00
_cell.angle_beta   90.00
_cell.angle_gamma   90.00
#
_symmetry.space_group_name_H-M   'P 1'
#
loop_
_entity.id
_entity.type
_entity.pdbx_description
1 polymer ?
#
loop_
_entity_poly.entity_id
_entity_poly.type
_entity_poly.pdbx_seq_one_letter_code
_entity_poly.pdbx_strand_id
1 'polypeptide(L)'
;MLAKFRKFEFENRIFFSLGIVLIICLLTFFVYPDKPKVMVILGRELGFSDQQANKLGFFVLAGITMVASLLRMWAGTVLSSPRVMSFKIQKEHLADEGPYKFTRNPIYLSDLICFSAFVLC
;
A
#
# COMPACT_ATOMS: atom_id res chain seq x y z
N MET A 1 25.74 -9.65 18.60
CA MET A 1 24.38 -10.23 18.60
C MET A 1 23.35 -9.27 17.98
N LEU A 2 23.21 -8.05 18.48
CA LEU A 2 22.27 -7.02 17.97
C LEU A 2 22.38 -6.72 16.47
N ALA A 3 23.60 -6.64 15.91
CA ALA A 3 23.79 -6.36 14.48
C ALA A 3 23.28 -7.48 13.57
N LYS A 4 23.41 -8.74 14.00
CA LYS A 4 22.87 -9.90 13.27
C LYS A 4 21.34 -9.90 13.31
N PHE A 5 20.77 -9.59 14.48
CA PHE A 5 19.32 -9.47 14.65
C PHE A 5 18.72 -8.36 13.78
N ARG A 6 19.29 -7.15 13.79
CA ARG A 6 18.83 -6.04 12.94
C ARG A 6 18.92 -6.35 11.44
N LYS A 7 19.96 -7.07 11.02
CA LYS A 7 20.09 -7.51 9.63
C LYS A 7 19.01 -8.52 9.26
N PHE A 8 18.78 -9.51 10.11
CA PHE A 8 17.73 -10.50 9.93
C PHE A 8 16.33 -9.86 9.86
N GLU A 9 16.03 -8.95 10.79
CA GLU A 9 14.77 -8.19 10.79
C GLU A 9 14.60 -7.40 9.49
N PHE A 10 15.61 -6.63 9.08
CA PHE A 10 15.57 -5.86 7.84
C PHE A 10 15.35 -6.73 6.60
N GLU A 11 16.03 -7.87 6.50
CA GLU A 11 15.93 -8.80 5.36
C GLU A 11 14.55 -9.49 5.30
N ASN A 12 13.93 -9.75 6.46
CA ASN A 12 12.66 -10.48 6.55
C ASN A 12 11.43 -9.58 6.73
N ARG A 13 11.60 -8.27 6.93
CA ARG A 13 10.49 -7.34 7.23
C ARG A 13 9.34 -7.41 6.23
N ILE A 14 9.64 -7.62 4.94
CA ILE A 14 8.61 -7.69 3.91
C ILE A 14 7.69 -8.90 4.10
N PHE A 15 8.24 -10.05 4.53
CA PHE A 15 7.44 -11.24 4.82
C PHE A 15 6.57 -11.05 6.06
N PHE A 16 7.11 -10.42 7.11
CA PHE A 16 6.33 -10.09 8.30
C PHE A 16 5.20 -9.09 7.99
N SER A 17 5.52 -7.98 7.32
CA SER A 17 4.53 -6.97 6.95
C SER A 17 3.47 -7.53 6.01
N LEU A 18 3.87 -8.26 4.95
CA LEU A 18 2.93 -8.89 4.02
C LEU A 18 2.07 -9.94 4.73
N GLY A 19 2.67 -10.77 5.59
CA GLY A 19 1.95 -11.77 6.38
C GLY A 19 0.88 -11.14 7.26
N ILE A 20 1.20 -10.06 7.99
CA ILE A 20 0.24 -9.32 8.80
C ILE A 20 -0.90 -8.77 7.94
N VAL A 21 -0.58 -8.13 6.81
CA VAL A 21 -1.59 -7.56 5.91
C VAL A 21 -2.52 -8.66 5.36
N LEU A 22 -1.96 -9.75 4.85
CA LEU A 22 -2.75 -10.87 4.31
C LEU A 22 -3.66 -11.50 5.37
N ILE A 23 -3.15 -11.69 6.60
CA ILE A 23 -3.95 -12.21 7.71
C ILE A 23 -5.10 -11.27 8.02
N ILE A 24 -4.85 -9.96 8.13
CA ILE A 24 -5.91 -8.98 8.39
C ILE A 24 -6.94 -8.98 7.26
N CYS A 25 -6.51 -8.96 5.99
CA CYS A 25 -7.42 -9.01 4.84
C CYS A 25 -8.30 -10.28 4.86
N LEU A 26 -7.70 -11.45 5.13
CA LEU A 26 -8.43 -12.71 5.25
C LEU A 26 -9.43 -12.68 6.40
N LEU A 27 -9.00 -12.25 7.59
CA LEU A 27 -9.88 -12.11 8.75
C LEU A 27 -11.04 -11.16 8.46
N THR A 28 -10.78 -10.01 7.84
CA THR A 28 -11.81 -9.05 7.47
C THR A 28 -12.82 -9.66 6.50
N PHE A 29 -12.34 -10.39 5.49
CA PHE A 29 -13.20 -11.07 4.52
C PHE A 29 -14.12 -12.12 5.17
N PHE A 30 -13.60 -12.90 6.11
CA PHE A 30 -14.39 -13.95 6.79
C PHE A 30 -15.30 -13.42 7.92
N VAL A 31 -14.89 -12.37 8.64
CA VAL A 31 -15.61 -11.86 9.81
C VAL A 31 -16.70 -10.84 9.43
N TYR A 32 -16.52 -10.10 8.33
CA TYR A 32 -17.42 -9.01 7.95
C TYR A 32 -18.04 -9.14 6.54
N PRO A 33 -18.43 -10.34 6.05
CA PRO A 33 -18.91 -10.51 4.67
C PRO A 33 -20.20 -9.72 4.39
N ASP A 34 -21.07 -9.56 5.40
CA ASP A 34 -22.38 -8.94 5.26
C ASP A 34 -22.42 -7.47 5.74
N LYS A 35 -21.27 -6.90 6.11
CA LYS A 35 -21.22 -5.50 6.55
C LYS A 35 -21.23 -4.57 5.34
N PRO A 36 -22.01 -3.47 5.39
CA PRO A 36 -21.96 -2.47 4.34
C PRO A 36 -20.57 -1.83 4.31
N LYS A 37 -20.04 -1.65 3.10
CA LYS A 37 -18.76 -1.01 2.84
C LYS A 37 -18.78 0.44 3.29
N VAL A 38 -17.63 1.00 3.63
CA VAL A 38 -17.52 2.39 4.10
C VAL A 38 -18.14 3.37 3.11
N MET A 39 -17.92 3.20 1.81
CA MET A 39 -18.51 4.10 0.82
C MET A 39 -20.03 3.99 0.75
N VAL A 40 -20.62 2.83 1.04
CA VAL A 40 -22.08 2.67 1.10
C VAL A 40 -22.63 3.42 2.32
N ILE A 41 -21.96 3.32 3.47
CA ILE A 41 -22.34 4.06 4.68
C ILE A 41 -22.32 5.56 4.40
N LEU A 42 -21.19 6.08 3.87
CA LEU A 42 -21.06 7.49 3.53
C LEU A 42 -22.05 7.94 2.44
N GLY A 43 -22.28 7.10 1.44
CA GLY A 43 -23.18 7.40 0.34
C GLY A 43 -24.64 7.55 0.80
N ARG A 44 -25.09 6.73 1.75
CA ARG A 44 -26.44 6.83 2.34
C ARG A 44 -26.64 8.16 3.06
N GLU A 45 -25.67 8.63 3.83
CA GLU A 45 -25.72 9.94 4.50
C GLU A 45 -25.81 11.11 3.50
N LEU A 46 -25.28 10.91 2.29
CA LEU A 46 -25.34 11.88 1.20
C LEU A 46 -26.57 11.70 0.28
N GLY A 47 -27.47 10.76 0.60
CA GLY A 47 -28.70 10.51 -0.17
C GLY A 47 -28.52 9.66 -1.43
N PHE A 48 -27.38 9.00 -1.61
CA PHE A 48 -27.17 8.08 -2.72
C PHE A 48 -27.79 6.70 -2.44
N SER A 49 -28.23 6.01 -3.49
CA SER A 49 -28.55 4.59 -3.39
C SER A 49 -27.28 3.75 -3.18
N ASP A 50 -27.42 2.59 -2.55
CA ASP A 50 -26.30 1.66 -2.32
C ASP A 50 -25.54 1.30 -3.61
N GLN A 51 -26.26 1.17 -4.73
CA GLN A 51 -25.66 0.87 -6.02
C GLN A 51 -24.80 2.03 -6.54
N GLN A 52 -25.28 3.27 -6.41
CA GLN A 52 -24.54 4.47 -6.79
C GLN A 52 -23.31 4.66 -5.91
N ALA A 53 -23.48 4.53 -4.59
CA ALA A 53 -22.41 4.64 -3.61
C ALA A 53 -21.29 3.60 -3.87
N ASN A 54 -21.66 2.35 -4.18
CA ASN A 54 -20.71 1.31 -4.54
C ASN A 54 -19.93 1.64 -5.83
N LYS A 55 -20.61 2.06 -6.89
CA LYS A 55 -19.96 2.44 -8.16
C LYS A 55 -18.97 3.58 -7.94
N LEU A 56 -19.38 4.60 -7.18
CA LEU A 56 -18.53 5.73 -6.85
C LEU A 56 -17.32 5.29 -6.00
N GLY A 57 -17.52 4.40 -5.03
CA GLY A 57 -16.44 3.85 -4.19
C GLY A 57 -15.38 3.15 -5.02
N PHE A 58 -15.78 2.27 -5.94
CA PHE A 58 -14.85 1.61 -6.85
C PHE A 58 -14.16 2.57 -7.81
N PHE A 59 -14.86 3.61 -8.29
CA PHE A 59 -14.26 4.63 -9.13
C PHE A 59 -13.19 5.44 -8.39
N VAL A 60 -13.48 5.87 -7.15
CA VAL A 60 -12.53 6.58 -6.29
C VAL A 60 -11.34 5.68 -5.95
N LEU A 61 -11.61 4.42 -5.58
CA LEU A 61 -10.57 3.41 -5.34
C LEU A 61 -9.65 3.26 -6.56
N ALA A 62 -10.21 3.13 -7.76
CA ALA A 62 -9.44 3.02 -9.01
C ALA A 62 -8.57 4.26 -9.25
N GLY A 63 -9.11 5.46 -9.02
CA GLY A 63 -8.35 6.71 -9.12
C GLY A 63 -7.17 6.78 -8.15
N ILE A 64 -7.40 6.44 -6.87
CA ILE A 64 -6.33 6.46 -5.85
C ILE A 64 -5.27 5.41 -6.15
N THR A 65 -5.68 4.19 -6.52
CA THR A 65 -4.75 3.11 -6.86
C THR A 65 -3.96 3.41 -8.13
N MET A 66 -4.54 4.10 -9.12
CA MET A 66 -3.82 4.61 -10.27
C MET A 66 -2.72 5.60 -9.87
N VAL A 67 -3.04 6.59 -9.02
CA VAL A 67 -2.05 7.56 -8.53
C VAL A 67 -0.95 6.86 -7.72
N ALA A 68 -1.31 5.94 -6.84
CA ALA A 68 -0.35 5.13 -6.08
C ALA A 68 0.58 4.34 -7.02
N SER A 69 0.03 3.74 -8.07
CA SER A 69 0.80 2.97 -9.07
C SER A 69 1.78 3.86 -9.83
N LEU A 70 1.34 5.07 -10.24
CA LEU A 70 2.22 6.05 -10.88
C LEU A 70 3.36 6.48 -9.96
N LEU A 71 3.09 6.74 -8.68
CA LEU A 71 4.14 7.05 -7.69
C LEU A 71 5.12 5.88 -7.53
N ARG A 72 4.62 4.64 -7.47
CA ARG A 72 5.46 3.44 -7.38
C ARG A 72 6.36 3.28 -8.60
N MET A 73 5.81 3.48 -9.80
CA MET A 73 6.55 3.42 -11.06
C MET A 73 7.62 4.51 -11.13
N TRP A 74 7.28 5.75 -10.76
CA TRP A 74 8.24 6.86 -10.69
C TRP A 74 9.36 6.60 -9.68
N ALA A 75 9.06 5.96 -8.56
CA ALA A 75 10.10 5.53 -7.62
C ALA A 75 10.97 4.39 -8.18
N GLY A 76 10.39 3.50 -8.98
CA GLY A 76 11.07 2.43 -9.69
C GLY A 76 11.96 2.89 -10.85
N THR A 77 11.77 4.09 -11.41
CA THR A 77 12.70 4.63 -12.41
C THR A 77 14.03 5.06 -11.81
N VAL A 78 14.04 5.41 -10.51
CA VAL A 78 15.25 5.86 -9.78
C VAL A 78 16.00 4.66 -9.17
N LEU A 79 15.26 3.68 -8.63
CA LEU A 79 15.86 2.44 -8.14
C LEU A 79 15.74 1.35 -9.21
N SER A 80 16.85 0.92 -9.81
CA SER A 80 16.84 -0.21 -10.73
C SER A 80 16.27 -1.49 -10.06
N SER A 81 15.61 -2.35 -10.85
CA SER A 81 14.98 -3.59 -10.37
C SER A 81 15.89 -4.46 -9.48
N PRO A 82 17.20 -4.65 -9.79
CA PRO A 82 18.11 -5.40 -8.92
C PRO A 82 18.27 -4.80 -7.52
N ARG A 83 18.05 -3.50 -7.36
CA ARG A 83 18.20 -2.77 -6.10
C ARG A 83 16.92 -2.78 -5.28
N VAL A 84 15.75 -2.65 -5.93
CA VAL A 84 14.43 -2.74 -5.26
C VAL A 84 14.17 -4.15 -4.73
N MET A 85 14.54 -5.17 -5.50
CA MET A 85 14.35 -6.58 -5.13
C MET A 85 15.50 -7.15 -4.29
N SER A 86 16.52 -6.33 -3.97
CA SER A 86 17.63 -6.77 -3.13
C SER A 86 17.20 -6.82 -1.67
N PHE A 87 17.16 -8.03 -1.09
CA PHE A 87 16.99 -8.19 0.34
C PHE A 87 18.23 -7.71 1.12
N LYS A 88 19.41 -7.74 0.49
CA LYS A 88 20.67 -7.33 1.11
C LYS A 88 20.79 -5.81 1.16
N ILE A 89 21.30 -5.29 2.27
CA ILE A 89 21.59 -3.87 2.45
C ILE A 89 22.69 -3.44 1.47
N GLN A 90 22.36 -2.50 0.58
CA GLN A 90 23.29 -1.86 -0.33
C GLN A 90 23.67 -0.48 0.24
N LYS A 91 24.95 -0.27 0.54
CA LYS A 91 25.43 0.99 1.17
C LYS A 91 26.01 2.00 0.16
N GLU A 92 26.14 1.59 -1.07
CA GLU A 92 26.99 2.26 -2.07
C GLU A 92 26.29 3.44 -2.75
N HIS A 93 24.98 3.59 -2.59
CA HIS A 93 24.21 4.63 -3.28
C HIS A 93 23.05 5.12 -2.41
N LEU A 94 22.97 6.44 -2.22
CA LEU A 94 21.81 7.10 -1.65
C LEU A 94 20.91 7.55 -2.81
N ALA A 95 19.61 7.27 -2.76
CA ALA A 95 18.67 7.76 -3.76
C ALA A 95 18.14 9.13 -3.31
N ASP A 96 18.37 10.17 -4.11
CA ASP A 96 18.00 11.56 -3.84
C ASP A 96 17.31 12.25 -5.04
N GLU A 97 16.99 11.48 -6.09
CA GLU A 97 16.30 11.95 -7.28
C GLU A 97 14.81 11.54 -7.32
N GLY A 98 14.04 12.20 -8.19
CA GLY A 98 12.61 11.90 -8.39
C GLY A 98 11.80 11.98 -7.09
N PRO A 99 10.97 10.96 -6.76
CA PRO A 99 10.12 11.00 -5.58
C PRO A 99 10.90 10.86 -4.27
N TYR A 100 12.18 10.45 -4.33
CA TYR A 100 13.03 10.34 -3.14
C TYR A 100 13.42 11.69 -2.55
N LYS A 101 13.20 12.80 -3.28
CA LYS A 101 13.34 14.17 -2.76
C LYS A 101 12.28 14.52 -1.69
N PHE A 102 11.12 13.86 -1.74
CA PHE A 102 10.00 14.15 -0.83
C PHE A 102 9.93 13.17 0.34
N THR A 103 10.30 11.90 0.12
CA THR A 103 10.29 10.87 1.15
C THR A 103 11.39 9.85 0.90
N ARG A 104 11.96 9.28 1.98
CA ARG A 104 12.99 8.24 1.87
C ARG A 104 12.46 6.91 1.30
N ASN A 105 11.14 6.74 1.31
CA ASN A 105 10.49 5.46 1.01
C ASN A 105 9.22 5.65 0.16
N PRO A 106 9.32 6.21 -1.06
CA PRO A 106 8.16 6.50 -1.90
C PRO A 106 7.44 5.23 -2.37
N ILE A 107 8.15 4.11 -2.52
CA ILE A 107 7.56 2.80 -2.82
C ILE A 107 6.64 2.34 -1.68
N TYR A 108 7.08 2.42 -0.42
CA TYR A 108 6.24 2.09 0.71
C TYR A 108 5.09 3.10 0.90
N LEU A 109 5.32 4.38 0.59
CA LEU A 109 4.25 5.38 0.58
C LEU A 109 3.17 5.04 -0.45
N SER A 110 3.55 4.63 -1.67
CA SER A 110 2.56 4.19 -2.67
C SER A 110 1.75 2.99 -2.19
N ASP A 111 2.39 2.03 -1.54
CA ASP A 111 1.69 0.85 -1.01
C ASP A 111 0.71 1.25 0.09
N LEU A 112 1.10 2.15 1.00
CA LEU A 112 0.22 2.67 2.04
C LEU A 112 -1.00 3.39 1.46
N ILE A 113 -0.80 4.26 0.46
CA ILE A 113 -1.90 4.96 -0.22
C ILE A 113 -2.87 3.95 -0.85
N CYS A 114 -2.33 2.94 -1.54
CA CYS A 114 -3.11 1.87 -2.15
C CYS A 114 -3.92 1.09 -1.10
N PHE A 115 -3.27 0.64 -0.02
CA PHE A 115 -3.93 -0.13 1.05
C PHE A 115 -4.99 0.69 1.79
N SER A 116 -4.72 1.96 2.08
CA SER A 116 -5.71 2.84 2.70
C SER A 116 -6.93 3.05 1.82
N ALA A 117 -6.78 3.06 0.49
CA ALA A 117 -7.92 3.19 -0.43
C ALA A 117 -8.88 1.99 -0.35
N PHE A 118 -8.38 0.79 -0.09
CA PHE A 118 -9.23 -0.40 0.05
C PHE A 118 -10.22 -0.29 1.21
N VAL A 119 -10.00 0.57 2.20
CA VAL A 119 -10.99 0.78 3.28
C VAL A 119 -12.35 1.27 2.75
N LEU A 120 -12.37 1.87 1.56
CA LEU A 120 -13.60 2.39 0.95
C LEU A 120 -14.55 1.29 0.47
N CYS A 121 -14.02 0.10 0.15
CA CYS A 121 -14.72 -0.97 -0.59
C CYS A 121 -14.62 -2.32 0.11
#